data_AF-A0A9D7XMR3-F1
#
_entry.id   AF-A0A9D7XMR3-F1
#
_cell.length_a   1.000
_cell.length_b   1.000
_cell.length_c   1.000
_cell.angle_alpha   90.00
_cell.angle_beta   90.00
_cell.angle_gamma   90.00
#
_symmetry.space_group_name_H-M   'P 1'
#
loop_
_entity.id
_entity.type
_entity.pdbx_description
1 polymer ?
#
loop_
_entity_poly.entity_id
_entity_poly.type
_entity_poly.pdbx_seq_one_letter_code
_entity_poly.pdbx_strand_id
1 'polypeptide(L)'
;MTRVSVAVALLAIGTSAFAYEGELKRGRLYFRQICTSCHQEMIGKAIAPNERLKADWVAYIKADKHDKTGKSHPSVKYFTTKAYRETIKGKNKAAEKLLNANDADLYTDVQAWLQYSAKDSDNPSGCN
;
A
#
# COMPACT_ATOMS: atom_id res chain seq x y z
N MET A 1 12.37 0.16 60.72
CA MET A 1 11.71 -0.77 59.76
C MET A 1 10.27 -0.31 59.62
N THR A 2 9.88 0.43 58.59
CA THR A 2 9.26 -0.15 57.39
C THR A 2 9.11 0.97 56.34
N ARG A 3 9.52 0.71 55.10
CA ARG A 3 9.27 1.61 53.96
C ARG A 3 8.02 1.11 53.24
N VAL A 4 6.98 1.93 53.15
CA VAL A 4 5.80 1.68 52.33
C VAL A 4 6.15 2.06 50.89
N SER A 5 6.28 1.06 50.02
CA SER A 5 6.44 1.28 48.58
C SER A 5 5.06 1.44 47.94
N VAL A 6 4.76 2.64 47.45
CA VAL A 6 3.59 2.89 46.58
C VAL A 6 3.95 2.41 45.18
N ALA A 7 3.29 1.34 44.73
CA ALA A 7 3.39 0.87 43.35
C ALA A 7 2.57 1.80 42.44
N VAL A 8 3.25 2.56 41.59
CA VAL A 8 2.63 3.31 40.48
C VAL A 8 2.28 2.30 39.40
N ALA A 9 1.01 1.96 39.28
CA ALA A 9 0.49 1.20 38.15
C ALA A 9 0.41 2.13 36.92
N LEU A 10 1.42 2.03 36.04
CA LEU A 10 1.35 2.59 34.69
C LEU A 10 0.30 1.81 33.89
N LEU A 11 -0.89 2.39 33.71
CA LEU A 11 -1.81 1.99 32.65
C LEU A 11 -1.11 2.26 31.31
N ALA A 12 -0.56 1.22 30.70
CA ALA A 12 -0.26 1.23 29.29
C ALA A 12 -1.60 1.28 28.53
N ILE A 13 -2.00 2.48 28.11
CA ILE A 13 -3.02 2.64 27.08
C ILE A 13 -2.38 2.07 25.81
N GLY A 14 -2.65 0.80 25.55
CA GLY A 14 -2.27 0.17 24.30
C GLY A 14 -2.94 0.96 23.18
N THR A 15 -2.15 1.63 22.36
CA THR A 15 -2.62 2.04 21.04
C THR A 15 -3.01 0.75 20.32
N SER A 16 -4.30 0.55 20.09
CA SER A 16 -4.79 -0.43 19.14
C SER A 16 -4.39 0.02 17.73
N ALA A 17 -3.09 -0.05 17.45
CA ALA A 17 -2.61 -0.12 16.10
C ALA A 17 -3.18 -1.43 15.54
N PHE A 18 -4.25 -1.33 14.75
CA PHE A 18 -4.55 -2.35 13.77
C PHE A 18 -3.31 -2.45 12.89
N ALA A 19 -2.42 -3.37 13.24
CA ALA A 19 -1.19 -3.58 12.51
C ALA A 19 -1.61 -4.00 11.10
N TYR A 20 -1.34 -3.14 10.13
CA TYR A 20 -1.45 -3.55 8.75
C TYR A 20 -0.53 -4.75 8.55
N GLU A 21 -1.02 -5.82 7.92
CA GLU A 21 -0.24 -7.06 7.76
C GLU A 21 0.98 -6.89 6.82
N GLY A 22 1.06 -5.77 6.09
CA GLY A 22 2.12 -5.46 5.13
C GLY A 22 3.13 -4.41 5.59
N GLU A 23 4.29 -4.39 4.92
CA GLU A 23 5.37 -3.42 5.15
C GLU A 23 5.04 -2.08 4.47
N LEU A 24 4.66 -1.10 5.29
CA LEU A 24 4.17 0.19 4.82
C LEU A 24 5.14 0.95 3.93
N LYS A 25 6.46 0.89 4.18
CA LYS A 25 7.44 1.66 3.38
C LYS A 25 7.56 1.09 1.96
N ARG A 26 7.60 -0.23 1.83
CA ARG A 26 7.63 -0.95 0.55
C ARG A 26 6.31 -0.79 -0.18
N GLY A 27 5.18 -0.85 0.52
CA GLY A 27 3.86 -0.53 -0.04
C GLY A 27 3.80 0.88 -0.61
N ARG A 28 4.25 1.88 0.16
CA ARG A 28 4.35 3.27 -0.29
C ARG A 28 5.26 3.43 -1.51
N LEU A 29 6.43 2.81 -1.48
CA LEU A 29 7.39 2.84 -2.58
C LEU A 29 6.76 2.24 -3.85
N TYR A 30 6.16 1.05 -3.73
CA TYR A 30 5.54 0.34 -4.83
C TYR A 30 4.41 1.16 -5.45
N PHE A 31 3.50 1.65 -4.61
CA PHE A 31 2.37 2.47 -5.05
C PHE A 31 2.85 3.71 -5.81
N ARG A 32 3.77 4.49 -5.23
CA ARG A 32 4.22 5.75 -5.85
C ARG A 32 5.07 5.53 -7.11
N GLN A 33 6.01 4.60 -7.06
CA GLN A 33 6.99 4.45 -8.13
C GLN A 33 6.49 3.60 -9.29
N ILE A 34 5.54 2.69 -9.04
CA ILE A 34 5.04 1.77 -10.06
C ILE A 34 3.59 2.11 -10.42
N CYS A 35 2.67 2.11 -9.46
CA CYS A 35 1.25 2.35 -9.74
C CYS A 35 0.98 3.78 -10.21
N THR A 36 1.38 4.79 -9.42
CA THR A 36 1.18 6.21 -9.76
C THR A 36 1.93 6.60 -11.03
N SER A 37 3.17 6.12 -11.20
CA SER A 37 3.96 6.38 -12.42
C SER A 37 3.27 5.84 -13.68
N CYS A 38 2.80 4.59 -13.64
CA CYS A 38 2.07 4.00 -14.77
C CYS A 38 0.76 4.74 -15.08
N HIS A 39 0.00 5.14 -14.06
CA HIS A 39 -1.24 5.90 -14.26
C HIS A 39 -0.97 7.30 -14.82
N GLN A 40 0.12 7.94 -14.38
CA GLN A 40 0.55 9.23 -14.94
C GLN A 40 0.96 9.11 -16.41
N GLU A 41 1.66 8.05 -16.79
CA GLU A 41 2.11 7.80 -18.17
C GLU A 41 0.94 7.41 -19.09
N MET A 42 0.07 6.50 -18.64
CA MET A 42 -0.96 5.89 -19.50
C MET A 42 -2.22 6.74 -19.65
N ILE A 43 -2.61 7.46 -18.60
CA ILE A 43 -3.87 8.24 -18.58
C ILE A 43 -3.69 9.68 -18.12
N GLY A 44 -2.45 10.16 -17.96
CA GLY A 44 -2.14 11.55 -17.62
C GLY A 44 -2.47 11.94 -16.19
N LYS A 45 -2.82 10.99 -15.32
CA LYS A 45 -3.28 11.26 -13.95
C LYS A 45 -2.48 10.49 -12.91
N ALA A 46 -1.88 11.21 -11.96
CA ALA A 46 -1.38 10.64 -10.73
C ALA A 46 -2.55 10.21 -9.83
N ILE A 47 -2.48 8.98 -9.32
CA ILE A 47 -3.42 8.48 -8.31
C ILE A 47 -2.85 8.67 -6.90
N ALA A 48 -3.75 8.98 -5.96
CA ALA A 48 -3.41 9.11 -4.55
C ALA A 48 -4.31 8.23 -3.66
N PRO A 49 -3.79 7.63 -2.56
CA PRO A 49 -4.59 6.79 -1.66
C PRO A 49 -5.75 7.55 -1.01
N ASN A 50 -5.57 8.83 -0.71
CA ASN A 50 -6.58 9.66 -0.07
C ASN A 50 -7.71 10.13 -1.00
N GLU A 51 -7.71 9.73 -2.27
CA GLU A 51 -8.85 9.97 -3.17
C GLU A 51 -10.06 9.06 -2.85
N ARG A 52 -9.86 8.01 -2.04
CA ARG A 52 -10.90 7.02 -1.72
C ARG A 52 -10.94 6.67 -0.23
N LEU A 53 -12.07 6.15 0.21
CA LEU A 53 -12.24 5.63 1.57
C LEU A 53 -11.56 4.26 1.72
N LYS A 54 -11.27 3.85 2.96
CA LYS A 54 -10.77 2.50 3.28
C LYS A 54 -11.65 1.42 2.67
N ALA A 55 -12.97 1.55 2.82
CA ALA A 55 -13.94 0.60 2.30
C ALA A 55 -13.92 0.49 0.76
N ASP A 56 -13.73 1.61 0.06
CA ASP A 56 -13.62 1.63 -1.39
C ASP A 56 -12.37 0.89 -1.86
N TRP A 57 -11.24 1.08 -1.16
CA TRP A 57 -10.01 0.34 -1.45
C TRP A 57 -10.18 -1.15 -1.20
N VAL A 58 -10.79 -1.56 -0.08
CA VAL A 58 -11.09 -2.97 0.20
C VAL A 58 -11.94 -3.57 -0.92
N ALA A 59 -13.00 -2.87 -1.33
CA ALA A 59 -13.89 -3.34 -2.39
C ALA A 59 -13.17 -3.47 -3.73
N TYR A 60 -12.37 -2.47 -4.12
CA TYR A 60 -11.57 -2.47 -5.34
C TYR A 60 -10.58 -3.63 -5.40
N ILE A 61 -9.81 -3.80 -4.32
CA ILE A 61 -8.81 -4.86 -4.18
C ILE A 61 -9.46 -6.24 -4.18
N LYS A 62 -10.55 -6.43 -3.42
CA LYS A 62 -11.31 -7.69 -3.36
C LYS A 62 -11.92 -8.06 -4.71
N ALA A 63 -12.38 -7.07 -5.47
CA ALA A 63 -12.93 -7.30 -6.80
C ALA A 63 -11.87 -7.75 -7.81
N ASP A 64 -10.59 -7.48 -7.54
CA ASP A 64 -9.46 -7.74 -8.43
C ASP A 64 -9.71 -7.24 -9.87
N LYS A 65 -10.29 -6.05 -9.98
CA LYS A 65 -10.62 -5.41 -11.26
C LYS A 65 -9.83 -4.13 -11.40
N HIS A 66 -9.13 -3.99 -12.51
CA HIS A 66 -8.40 -2.79 -12.90
C HIS A 66 -8.96 -2.25 -14.22
N ASP A 67 -8.19 -2.31 -15.31
CA ASP A 67 -8.60 -1.71 -16.58
C ASP A 67 -9.72 -2.51 -17.26
N LYS A 68 -10.76 -1.80 -17.69
CA LYS A 68 -11.90 -2.35 -18.45
C LYS A 68 -11.85 -1.97 -19.93
N THR A 69 -10.91 -1.10 -20.31
CA THR A 69 -10.76 -0.60 -21.69
C THR A 69 -9.93 -1.52 -22.57
N GLY A 70 -9.15 -2.44 -21.97
CA GLY A 70 -8.25 -3.36 -22.66
C GLY A 70 -6.90 -2.76 -23.03
N LYS A 71 -6.58 -1.55 -22.54
CA LYS A 71 -5.27 -0.89 -22.71
C LYS A 71 -4.22 -1.44 -21.75
N SER A 72 -4.63 -2.06 -20.64
CA SER A 72 -3.76 -2.76 -19.70
C SER A 72 -4.44 -4.01 -19.13
N HIS A 73 -3.72 -4.73 -18.26
CA HIS A 73 -4.22 -5.96 -17.67
C HIS A 73 -5.46 -5.71 -16.78
N PRO A 74 -6.50 -6.57 -16.84
CA PRO A 74 -7.77 -6.32 -16.14
C PRO A 74 -7.73 -6.64 -14.63
N SER A 75 -6.70 -7.30 -14.13
CA SER A 75 -6.54 -7.67 -12.71
C SER A 75 -5.52 -6.77 -12.01
N VAL A 76 -5.85 -6.36 -10.78
CA VAL A 76 -4.95 -5.57 -9.92
C VAL A 76 -3.78 -6.43 -9.45
N LYS A 77 -4.05 -7.68 -9.07
CA LYS A 77 -3.03 -8.64 -8.60
C LYS A 77 -1.92 -8.86 -9.62
N TYR A 78 -2.23 -8.84 -10.91
CA TYR A 78 -1.21 -8.94 -11.95
C TYR A 78 -0.10 -7.88 -11.81
N PHE A 79 -0.47 -6.65 -11.46
CA PHE A 79 0.48 -5.54 -11.35
C PHE A 79 1.41 -5.63 -10.13
N THR A 80 1.25 -6.62 -9.26
CA THR A 80 2.19 -6.93 -8.17
C THR A 80 3.00 -8.19 -8.44
N THR A 81 2.88 -8.79 -9.63
CA THR A 81 3.61 -10.02 -9.99
C THR A 81 5.04 -9.75 -10.46
N LYS A 82 5.92 -10.75 -10.31
CA LYS A 82 7.25 -10.73 -10.91
C LYS A 82 7.16 -10.59 -12.43
N ALA A 83 6.22 -11.30 -13.04
CA ALA A 83 5.97 -11.22 -14.48
C ALA A 83 5.73 -9.78 -14.94
N TYR A 84 4.90 -9.01 -14.23
CA TYR A 84 4.72 -7.60 -14.56
C TYR A 84 6.00 -6.78 -14.32
N ARG A 85 6.69 -6.97 -13.19
CA ARG A 85 7.95 -6.25 -12.90
C ARG A 85 9.02 -6.48 -13.97
N GLU A 86 9.13 -7.70 -14.50
CA GLU A 86 10.02 -8.02 -15.62
C GLU A 86 9.75 -7.15 -16.85
N THR A 87 8.47 -6.86 -17.16
CA THR A 87 8.10 -6.03 -18.33
C THR A 87 8.51 -4.56 -18.20
N ILE A 88 8.63 -4.04 -16.97
CA ILE A 88 8.90 -2.62 -16.71
C ILE A 88 10.29 -2.34 -16.11
N LYS A 89 11.06 -3.37 -15.70
CA LYS A 89 12.35 -3.18 -15.00
C LYS A 89 13.35 -2.31 -15.78
N GLY A 90 13.35 -2.37 -17.11
CA GLY A 90 14.24 -1.56 -17.95
C GLY A 90 13.91 -0.06 -17.96
N LYS A 91 12.71 0.33 -17.50
CA LYS A 91 12.24 1.72 -17.46
C LYS A 91 11.89 2.20 -16.05
N ASN A 92 11.81 1.28 -15.07
CA ASN A 92 11.41 1.57 -13.71
C ASN A 92 12.39 0.97 -12.70
N LYS A 93 13.23 1.82 -12.08
CA LYS A 93 14.25 1.40 -11.10
C LYS A 93 13.66 0.74 -9.86
N ALA A 94 12.42 1.06 -9.46
CA ALA A 94 11.79 0.40 -8.32
C ALA A 94 11.37 -1.03 -8.68
N ALA A 95 10.87 -1.24 -9.89
CA ALA A 95 10.54 -2.59 -10.38
C ALA A 95 11.78 -3.48 -10.52
N GLU A 96 12.90 -2.91 -10.99
CA GLU A 96 14.19 -3.60 -11.01
C GLU A 96 14.66 -3.98 -9.61
N LYS A 97 14.67 -3.05 -8.65
CA LYS A 97 15.08 -3.31 -7.26
C LYS A 97 14.21 -4.35 -6.56
N LEU A 98 12.92 -4.39 -6.88
CA LEU A 98 11.94 -5.30 -6.27
C LEU A 98 11.70 -6.56 -7.09
N LEU A 99 12.53 -6.85 -8.10
CA LEU A 99 12.28 -7.96 -9.04
C LEU A 99 12.09 -9.31 -8.32
N ASN A 100 12.89 -9.57 -7.29
CA ASN A 100 12.89 -10.83 -6.52
C ASN A 100 12.06 -10.77 -5.23
N ALA A 101 11.35 -9.67 -4.97
CA ALA A 101 10.39 -9.64 -3.86
C ALA A 101 9.23 -10.63 -4.12
N ASN A 102 8.67 -11.20 -3.05
CA ASN A 102 7.53 -12.10 -3.16
C ASN A 102 6.28 -11.33 -3.62
N ASP A 103 5.52 -11.91 -4.55
CA ASP A 103 4.37 -11.26 -5.16
C ASP A 103 3.20 -11.08 -4.19
N ALA A 104 3.00 -12.04 -3.26
CA ALA A 104 1.98 -11.95 -2.22
C ALA A 104 2.34 -10.86 -1.20
N ASP A 105 3.61 -10.79 -0.79
CA ASP A 105 4.07 -9.73 0.13
C ASP A 105 3.84 -8.35 -0.48
N LEU A 106 4.26 -8.14 -1.74
CA LEU A 106 4.06 -6.85 -2.42
C LEU A 106 2.59 -6.48 -2.57
N TYR A 107 1.72 -7.46 -2.80
CA TYR A 107 0.27 -7.23 -2.83
C TYR A 107 -0.25 -6.79 -1.47
N THR A 108 0.12 -7.50 -0.40
CA THR A 108 -0.24 -7.16 0.98
C THR A 108 0.31 -5.79 1.40
N ASP A 109 1.53 -5.45 1.00
CA ASP A 109 2.14 -4.15 1.30
C ASP A 109 1.38 -3.00 0.64
N VAL A 110 0.98 -3.17 -0.62
CA VAL A 110 0.17 -2.16 -1.34
C VAL A 110 -1.19 -2.00 -0.67
N GLN A 111 -1.84 -3.10 -0.27
CA GLN A 111 -3.10 -3.03 0.48
C GLN A 111 -2.93 -2.28 1.80
N ALA A 112 -1.88 -2.61 2.56
CA ALA A 112 -1.52 -1.96 3.81
C ALA A 112 -1.34 -0.44 3.62
N TRP A 113 -0.59 -0.03 2.60
CA TRP A 113 -0.39 1.38 2.27
C TRP A 113 -1.70 2.09 1.89
N LEU A 114 -2.54 1.46 1.06
CA LEU A 114 -3.84 2.03 0.67
C LEU A 114 -4.75 2.25 1.89
N GLN A 115 -4.80 1.31 2.82
CA GLN A 115 -5.59 1.43 4.05
C GLN A 115 -5.00 2.47 5.01
N TYR A 116 -3.68 2.49 5.17
CA TYR A 116 -2.98 3.46 6.01
C TYR A 116 -3.18 4.89 5.53
N SER A 117 -3.24 5.11 4.22
CA SER A 117 -3.27 6.44 3.61
C SER A 117 -4.61 6.86 3.01
N ALA A 118 -5.65 6.06 3.20
CA ALA A 118 -7.00 6.35 2.74
C ALA A 118 -7.55 7.67 3.30
N LYS A 119 -8.59 8.21 2.67
CA LYS A 119 -9.19 9.51 3.01
C LYS A 119 -9.66 9.60 4.47
N ASP A 120 -10.18 8.51 4.98
CA ASP A 120 -10.75 8.32 6.32
C ASP A 120 -9.81 7.53 7.25
N SER A 121 -8.51 7.50 6.95
CA SER A 121 -7.50 7.02 7.89
C SER A 121 -7.03 8.12 8.84
N ASP A 122 -6.31 7.75 9.88
CA ASP A 122 -5.62 8.71 10.76
C ASP A 122 -4.38 9.34 10.08
N ASN A 123 -4.01 8.87 8.87
CA ASN A 123 -2.81 9.26 8.15
C ASN A 123 -3.07 9.50 6.64
N PRO A 124 -4.11 10.28 6.26
CA PRO A 124 -4.47 10.47 4.86
C PRO A 124 -3.30 11.10 4.11
N SER A 125 -2.83 10.46 3.04
CA SER A 125 -1.64 10.91 2.31
C SER A 125 -1.95 11.11 0.83
N GLY A 126 -1.72 12.32 0.32
CA GLY A 126 -2.04 12.70 -1.06
C GLY A 126 -0.99 13.49 -1.85
N CYS A 127 0.12 13.90 -1.23
CA CYS A 127 1.15 14.64 -1.94
C CYS A 127 1.90 13.69 -2.89
N ASN A 128 1.63 13.85 -4.19
CA ASN A 128 2.24 13.09 -5.28
C ASN A 128 3.70 13.52 -5.50
#